data_AF-A0A9E5FM04-F1
#
_entry.id   AF-A0A9E5FM04-F1
#
_cell.length_a   1.000
_cell.length_b   1.000
_cell.length_c   1.000
_cell.angle_alpha   90.00
_cell.angle_beta   90.00
_cell.angle_gamma   90.00
#
_symmetry.space_group_name_H-M   'P 1'
#
loop_
_entity.id
_entity.type
_entity.pdbx_description
1 polymer ?
#
loop_
_entity_poly.entity_id
_entity_poly.type
_entity_poly.pdbx_seq_one_letter_code
_entity_poly.pdbx_strand_id
1 'polypeptide(L)'
;MTKESRAILISVLIVFAYSSSLFIEFGTWIFPFPMFDYILFVVAILFAIWNKEQRTLFALFAGICLLRIFGDSFAWTFFLSGASLYIFLDSMTIVWIRLSEALLMIPFIIILFRFKDIREKVTAIALVSLHILSLIPPFSMMNYAFFMAMTLTYAYVYGTKKPTFYLLLLTGIFDLIEGYSVLFTAH
;
A
#
# COMPACT_ATOMS: atom_id res chain seq x y z
N MET A 1 4.24 24.12 5.81
CA MET A 1 3.90 22.69 5.68
C MET A 1 2.53 22.58 5.03
N THR A 2 2.38 21.78 3.97
CA THR A 2 1.08 21.53 3.35
C THR A 2 0.21 20.63 4.24
N LYS A 3 -1.10 20.60 4.01
CA LYS A 3 -2.01 19.68 4.73
C LYS A 3 -1.66 18.21 4.47
N GLU A 4 -1.22 17.89 3.24
CA GLU A 4 -0.76 16.57 2.82
C GLU A 4 0.49 16.12 3.59
N SER A 5 1.52 16.97 3.64
CA SER A 5 2.76 16.67 4.38
C SER A 5 2.51 16.51 5.87
N ARG A 6 1.55 17.27 6.43
CA ARG A 6 1.11 17.09 7.83
C ARG A 6 0.45 15.75 8.06
N ALA A 7 -0.45 15.32 7.17
CA ALA A 7 -1.10 14.01 7.29
C ALA A 7 -0.08 12.86 7.27
N ILE A 8 0.89 12.90 6.34
CA ILE A 8 1.98 11.89 6.30
C ILE A 8 2.79 11.90 7.60
N LEU A 9 3.18 13.09 8.07
CA LEU A 9 3.98 13.18 9.30
C LEU A 9 3.22 12.55 10.47
N ILE A 10 1.92 12.84 10.59
CA ILE A 10 1.07 12.23 11.63
C ILE A 10 1.01 10.71 11.44
N SER A 11 0.84 10.21 10.23
CA SER A 11 0.86 8.77 9.93
C SER A 11 2.15 8.08 10.37
N VAL A 12 3.31 8.68 10.05
CA VAL A 12 4.62 8.15 10.47
C VAL A 12 4.77 8.20 11.99
N LEU A 13 4.31 9.29 12.63
CA LEU A 13 4.35 9.43 14.09
C LEU A 13 3.44 8.41 14.79
N ILE A 14 2.28 8.08 14.23
CA ILE A 14 1.39 7.03 14.77
C ILE A 14 2.12 5.68 14.78
N VAL A 15 2.74 5.32 13.64
CA VAL A 15 3.53 4.09 13.55
C VAL A 15 4.67 4.10 14.57
N PHE A 16 5.43 5.19 14.64
CA PHE A 16 6.56 5.29 15.55
C PHE A 16 6.14 5.22 17.03
N ALA A 17 5.04 5.89 17.40
CA ALA A 17 4.50 5.85 18.76
C ALA A 17 4.05 4.44 19.14
N TYR A 18 3.34 3.75 18.25
CA TYR A 18 2.89 2.38 18.47
C TYR A 18 4.06 1.39 18.57
N SER A 19 5.02 1.47 17.65
CA SER A 19 6.22 0.63 17.71
C SER A 19 7.05 0.91 18.96
N SER A 20 7.12 2.16 19.41
CA SER A 20 7.79 2.53 20.66
C SER A 20 7.08 1.95 21.88
N SER A 21 5.74 1.93 21.91
CA SER A 21 5.01 1.32 23.03
C SER A 21 5.25 -0.19 23.10
N LEU A 22 5.24 -0.88 21.96
CA LEU A 22 5.56 -2.31 21.92
C LEU A 22 7.02 -2.58 22.30
N PHE A 23 7.96 -1.72 21.91
CA PHE A 23 9.35 -1.84 22.33
C PHE A 23 9.51 -1.73 23.84
N ILE A 24 8.77 -0.82 24.49
CA ILE A 24 8.79 -0.69 25.96
C ILE A 24 8.22 -1.94 26.63
N GLU A 25 7.16 -2.53 26.06
CA GLU A 25 6.47 -3.69 26.65
C GLU A 25 7.22 -5.01 26.43
N PHE A 26 7.75 -5.23 25.22
CA PHE A 26 8.31 -6.51 24.78
C PHE A 26 9.83 -6.50 24.59
N GLY A 27 10.48 -5.33 24.70
CA GLY A 27 11.93 -5.17 24.50
C GLY A 27 12.39 -5.32 23.05
N THR A 28 11.47 -5.48 22.10
CA THR A 28 11.76 -5.70 20.68
C THR A 28 11.00 -4.71 19.81
N TRP A 29 11.64 -4.26 18.73
CA TRP A 29 11.00 -3.36 17.77
C TRP A 29 10.03 -4.15 16.91
N ILE A 30 8.74 -4.00 17.20
CA ILE A 30 7.66 -4.60 16.44
C ILE A 30 6.93 -3.48 15.69
N PHE A 31 6.85 -3.60 14.38
CA PHE A 31 6.07 -2.69 13.55
C PHE A 31 4.67 -3.26 13.32
N PRO A 32 3.62 -2.41 13.33
CA PRO A 32 2.25 -2.87 13.18
C PRO A 32 1.86 -3.08 11.72
N PHE A 33 2.33 -4.17 11.12
CA PHE A 33 2.17 -4.43 9.69
C PHE A 33 0.72 -4.43 9.18
N PRO A 34 -0.27 -4.98 9.89
CA PRO A 34 -1.66 -4.84 9.44
C PRO A 34 -2.16 -3.40 9.52
N MET A 35 -1.63 -2.57 10.43
CA MET A 35 -2.13 -1.20 10.65
C MET A 35 -1.69 -0.22 9.55
N PHE A 36 -0.61 -0.52 8.82
CA PHE A 36 -0.12 0.35 7.74
C PHE A 36 -1.19 0.60 6.69
N ASP A 37 -1.91 -0.43 6.28
CA ASP A 37 -2.97 -0.32 5.28
C ASP A 37 -4.19 0.48 5.77
N TYR A 38 -4.53 0.41 7.06
CA TYR A 38 -5.57 1.26 7.66
C TYR A 38 -5.15 2.73 7.66
N ILE A 39 -3.89 3.02 8.00
CA ILE A 39 -3.36 4.38 7.98
C ILE A 39 -3.38 4.92 6.53
N LEU A 40 -2.90 4.13 5.58
CA LEU A 40 -2.90 4.49 4.16
C LEU A 40 -4.31 4.71 3.62
N PHE A 41 -5.28 3.88 4.02
CA PHE A 41 -6.69 4.05 3.66
C PHE A 41 -7.25 5.39 4.11
N VAL A 42 -7.04 5.76 5.37
CA VAL A 42 -7.48 7.05 5.92
C VAL A 42 -6.80 8.22 5.21
N VAL A 43 -5.49 8.15 4.98
CA VAL A 43 -4.74 9.18 4.26
C VAL A 43 -5.26 9.35 2.83
N ALA A 44 -5.55 8.25 2.14
CA ALA A 44 -6.09 8.26 0.78
C ALA A 44 -7.47 8.93 0.72
N ILE A 45 -8.36 8.64 1.68
CA ILE A 45 -9.66 9.31 1.80
C ILE A 45 -9.48 10.82 2.02
N LEU A 46 -8.61 11.21 2.95
CA LEU A 46 -8.33 12.62 3.22
C LEU A 46 -7.81 13.32 1.96
N PHE A 47 -6.89 12.69 1.23
CA PHE A 47 -6.34 13.24 -0.01
C PHE A 47 -7.41 13.35 -1.10
N ALA A 48 -8.31 12.37 -1.22
CA ALA A 48 -9.44 12.41 -2.15
C ALA A 48 -10.39 13.58 -1.86
N ILE A 49 -10.66 13.86 -0.57
CA ILE A 49 -11.49 15.00 -0.13
C ILE A 49 -10.79 16.32 -0.44
N TRP A 50 -9.48 16.38 -0.18
CA TRP A 50 -8.68 17.59 -0.27
C TRP A 50 -8.28 18.00 -1.68
N ASN A 51 -8.18 17.04 -2.61
CA ASN A 51 -7.61 17.22 -3.94
C ASN A 51 -8.60 16.74 -5.01
N LYS A 52 -9.63 17.57 -5.27
CA LYS A 52 -10.75 17.24 -6.17
C LYS A 52 -10.30 16.84 -7.58
N GLU A 53 -9.25 17.46 -8.13
CA GLU A 53 -8.73 17.15 -9.46
C GLU A 53 -8.16 15.72 -9.58
N GLN A 54 -7.69 15.15 -8.47
CA GLN A 54 -7.09 13.81 -8.41
C GLN A 54 -7.96 12.84 -7.58
N ARG A 55 -9.23 13.20 -7.34
CA ARG A 55 -10.13 12.44 -6.48
C ARG A 55 -10.27 10.99 -6.93
N THR A 56 -10.41 10.74 -8.24
CA THR A 56 -10.53 9.38 -8.79
C THR A 56 -9.29 8.54 -8.49
N LEU A 57 -8.10 9.13 -8.60
CA LEU A 57 -6.83 8.45 -8.30
C LEU A 57 -6.76 8.06 -6.82
N PHE A 58 -7.10 8.99 -5.92
CA PHE A 58 -7.10 8.72 -4.49
C PHE A 58 -8.21 7.76 -4.05
N ALA A 59 -9.37 7.80 -4.72
CA ALA A 59 -10.45 6.84 -4.49
C ALA A 59 -10.06 5.42 -4.92
N LEU A 60 -9.38 5.27 -6.06
CA LEU A 60 -8.84 3.98 -6.50
C LEU A 60 -7.79 3.47 -5.50
N PHE A 61 -6.89 4.34 -5.06
CA PHE A 61 -5.90 3.98 -4.04
C PHE A 61 -6.56 3.56 -2.72
N ALA A 62 -7.60 4.28 -2.26
CA ALA A 62 -8.37 3.88 -1.09
C ALA A 62 -9.03 2.51 -1.30
N GLY A 63 -9.54 2.22 -2.50
CA GLY A 63 -10.06 0.89 -2.85
C GLY A 63 -8.99 -0.20 -2.77
N ILE A 64 -7.77 0.08 -3.23
CA ILE A 64 -6.62 -0.83 -3.10
C ILE A 64 -6.31 -1.10 -1.62
N CYS A 65 -6.18 -0.07 -0.80
CA CYS A 65 -5.94 -0.25 0.65
C CYS A 65 -7.08 -1.03 1.32
N LEU A 66 -8.33 -0.79 0.94
CA LEU A 66 -9.45 -1.55 1.49
C LEU A 66 -9.36 -3.04 1.17
N LEU A 67 -8.98 -3.37 -0.07
CA LEU A 67 -8.77 -4.75 -0.49
C LEU A 67 -7.55 -5.38 0.18
N ARG A 68 -6.46 -4.63 0.40
CA ARG A 68 -5.31 -5.09 1.21
C ARG A 68 -5.72 -5.42 2.64
N ILE A 69 -6.48 -4.53 3.29
CA ILE A 69 -7.02 -4.74 4.64
C ILE A 69 -7.81 -6.04 4.70
N PHE A 70 -8.78 -6.24 3.80
CA PHE A 70 -9.59 -7.47 3.79
C PHE A 70 -8.86 -8.70 3.23
N GLY A 71 -7.75 -8.50 2.53
CA GLY A 71 -6.87 -9.56 2.03
C GLY A 71 -5.89 -10.08 3.09
N ASP A 72 -5.76 -9.36 4.21
CA ASP A 72 -4.97 -9.73 5.38
C ASP A 72 -5.80 -10.57 6.37
N SER A 73 -5.21 -11.65 6.90
CA SER A 73 -5.89 -12.53 7.85
C SER A 73 -6.18 -11.87 9.19
N PHE A 74 -5.35 -10.91 9.61
CA PHE A 74 -5.51 -10.14 10.85
C PHE A 74 -6.82 -9.36 10.87
N ALA A 75 -7.25 -8.78 9.76
CA ALA A 75 -8.50 -8.01 9.71
C ALA A 75 -9.72 -8.88 10.08
N TRP A 76 -9.69 -10.17 9.78
CA TRP A 76 -10.79 -11.09 10.07
C TRP A 76 -10.81 -11.58 11.52
N THR A 77 -9.71 -11.41 12.27
CA THR A 77 -9.64 -11.76 13.70
C THR A 77 -10.57 -10.90 14.57
N PHE A 78 -10.93 -9.70 14.11
CA PHE A 78 -11.90 -8.83 14.79
C PHE A 78 -13.34 -9.33 14.69
N PHE A 79 -13.66 -10.15 13.68
CA PHE A 79 -15.04 -10.54 13.36
C PHE A 79 -15.31 -12.03 13.58
N LEU A 80 -14.27 -12.88 13.47
CA LEU A 80 -14.40 -14.33 13.50
C LEU A 80 -13.67 -14.94 14.69
N SER A 81 -14.31 -15.94 15.30
CA SER A 81 -13.68 -16.81 16.30
C SER A 81 -12.63 -17.73 15.66
N GLY A 82 -11.71 -18.30 16.44
CA GLY A 82 -10.60 -19.12 15.93
C GLY A 82 -11.00 -20.22 14.93
N ALA A 83 -11.96 -21.09 15.28
CA ALA A 83 -12.39 -22.17 14.38
C ALA A 83 -13.03 -21.66 13.08
N SER A 84 -13.87 -20.62 13.17
CA SER A 84 -14.46 -19.97 11.99
C SER A 84 -13.44 -19.25 11.12
N LEU A 85 -12.39 -18.70 11.73
CA LEU A 85 -11.30 -18.02 11.03
C LEU A 85 -10.51 -19.01 10.18
N TYR A 86 -10.17 -20.20 10.70
CA TYR A 86 -9.48 -21.23 9.92
C TYR A 86 -10.28 -21.66 8.69
N ILE A 87 -11.57 -21.94 8.86
CA ILE A 87 -12.46 -22.31 7.74
C ILE A 87 -12.53 -21.18 6.71
N PHE A 88 -12.57 -19.92 7.16
CA PHE A 88 -12.61 -18.76 6.29
C PHE A 88 -11.30 -18.55 5.52
N LEU A 89 -10.15 -18.71 6.17
CA LEU A 89 -8.83 -18.54 5.55
C LEU A 89 -8.54 -19.63 4.51
N ASP A 90 -9.06 -20.85 4.70
CA ASP A 90 -8.98 -21.94 3.71
C ASP A 90 -9.95 -21.75 2.52
N SER A 91 -10.88 -20.80 2.62
CA SER A 91 -11.82 -20.51 1.54
C SER A 91 -11.17 -19.72 0.39
N MET A 92 -11.78 -19.76 -0.79
CA MET A 92 -11.35 -18.95 -1.94
C MET A 92 -11.58 -17.44 -1.73
N THR A 93 -12.22 -17.01 -0.65
CA THR A 93 -12.61 -15.61 -0.42
C THR A 93 -11.39 -14.68 -0.39
N ILE A 94 -10.36 -15.03 0.38
CA ILE A 94 -9.12 -14.24 0.46
C ILE A 94 -8.43 -14.17 -0.91
N VAL A 95 -8.45 -15.27 -1.67
CA VAL A 95 -7.89 -15.33 -3.03
C VAL A 95 -8.61 -14.35 -3.95
N TRP A 96 -9.95 -14.32 -3.92
CA TRP A 96 -10.73 -13.39 -4.73
C TRP A 96 -10.51 -11.92 -4.34
N ILE A 97 -10.34 -11.62 -3.04
CA ILE A 97 -10.04 -10.28 -2.56
C ILE A 97 -8.68 -9.81 -3.07
N ARG A 98 -7.63 -10.64 -2.92
CA ARG A 98 -6.28 -10.34 -3.42
C ARG A 98 -6.22 -10.24 -4.94
N LEU A 99 -6.98 -11.06 -5.66
CA LEU A 99 -7.09 -10.94 -7.11
C LEU A 99 -7.76 -9.62 -7.51
N SER A 100 -8.81 -9.22 -6.79
CA SER A 100 -9.49 -7.94 -7.02
C SER A 100 -8.57 -6.76 -6.77
N GLU A 101 -7.73 -6.83 -5.72
CA GLU A 101 -6.70 -5.84 -5.43
C GLU A 101 -5.71 -5.73 -6.60
N ALA A 102 -5.18 -6.87 -7.04
CA ALA A 102 -4.23 -6.95 -8.14
C ALA A 102 -4.80 -6.40 -9.46
N LEU A 103 -6.10 -6.64 -9.73
CA LEU A 103 -6.80 -6.08 -10.88
C LEU A 103 -7.03 -4.57 -10.75
N LEU A 104 -7.35 -4.07 -9.55
CA LEU A 104 -7.59 -2.65 -9.30
C LEU A 104 -6.32 -1.79 -9.42
N MET A 105 -5.14 -2.40 -9.22
CA MET A 105 -3.85 -1.76 -9.45
C MET A 105 -3.62 -1.35 -10.91
N ILE A 106 -4.16 -2.09 -11.88
CA ILE A 106 -3.98 -1.80 -13.32
C ILE A 106 -4.58 -0.42 -13.70
N PRO A 107 -5.88 -0.15 -13.49
CA PRO A 107 -6.44 1.17 -13.79
C PRO A 107 -5.82 2.27 -12.93
N PHE A 108 -5.38 1.96 -11.70
CA PHE A 108 -4.65 2.92 -10.87
C PHE A 108 -3.35 3.38 -11.55
N ILE A 109 -2.50 2.46 -12.05
CA ILE A 109 -1.25 2.79 -12.76
C ILE A 109 -1.54 3.59 -14.04
N ILE A 110 -2.55 3.19 -14.80
CA ILE A 110 -2.92 3.88 -16.06
C ILE A 110 -3.34 5.33 -15.79
N ILE A 111 -4.17 5.56 -14.76
CA ILE A 111 -4.62 6.92 -14.39
C ILE A 111 -3.47 7.73 -13.78
N LEU A 112 -2.60 7.10 -12.98
CA LEU A 112 -1.44 7.73 -12.36
C LEU A 112 -0.50 8.37 -13.40
N PHE A 113 -0.25 7.66 -14.51
CA PHE A 113 0.63 8.12 -15.59
C PHE A 113 -0.10 8.74 -16.79
N ARG A 114 -1.42 8.96 -16.71
CA ARG A 114 -2.25 9.71 -17.70
C ARG A 114 -2.25 9.20 -19.16
N PHE A 115 -1.41 8.24 -19.51
CA PHE A 115 -1.32 7.56 -20.81
C PHE A 115 -1.35 8.50 -22.03
N LYS A 116 -0.84 9.74 -21.91
CA LYS A 116 -0.97 10.77 -22.94
C LYS A 116 0.18 10.69 -23.93
N ASP A 117 1.41 10.85 -23.42
CA ASP A 117 2.62 10.88 -24.23
C ASP A 117 3.30 9.50 -24.31
N ILE A 118 4.15 9.27 -25.33
CA ILE A 118 4.81 7.96 -25.52
C ILE A 118 5.64 7.56 -24.29
N ARG A 119 6.31 8.52 -23.65
CA ARG A 119 7.05 8.30 -22.40
C ARG A 119 6.13 7.74 -21.32
N GLU A 120 4.99 8.39 -21.10
CA GLU A 120 4.02 8.00 -20.08
C GLU A 120 3.39 6.63 -20.37
N LYS A 121 3.09 6.34 -21.64
CA LYS A 121 2.57 5.04 -22.07
C LYS A 121 3.56 3.91 -21.79
N VAL A 122 4.81 4.10 -22.19
CA VAL A 122 5.88 3.12 -21.96
C VAL A 122 6.10 2.93 -20.46
N THR A 123 6.10 4.00 -19.67
CA THR A 123 6.20 3.91 -18.20
C THR A 123 5.03 3.14 -17.58
N ALA A 124 3.79 3.44 -17.98
CA ALA A 124 2.61 2.74 -17.47
C ALA A 124 2.64 1.24 -17.84
N ILE A 125 2.98 0.91 -19.08
CA ILE A 125 3.12 -0.49 -19.53
C ILE A 125 4.22 -1.21 -18.74
N ALA A 126 5.37 -0.58 -18.55
CA ALA A 126 6.48 -1.16 -17.79
C ALA A 126 6.09 -1.44 -16.33
N LEU A 127 5.37 -0.52 -15.68
CA LEU A 127 4.90 -0.70 -14.30
C LEU A 127 3.80 -1.76 -14.20
N VAL A 128 2.88 -1.83 -15.16
CA VAL A 128 1.88 -2.90 -15.22
C VAL A 128 2.56 -4.26 -15.41
N SER A 129 3.54 -4.37 -16.31
CA SER A 129 4.32 -5.59 -16.49
C SER A 129 5.09 -5.97 -15.22
N LEU A 130 5.69 -5.00 -14.52
CA LEU A 130 6.38 -5.23 -13.26
C LEU A 130 5.42 -5.73 -12.17
N HIS A 131 4.22 -5.16 -12.08
CA HIS A 131 3.17 -5.60 -11.17
C HIS A 131 2.71 -7.03 -11.49
N ILE A 132 2.49 -7.35 -12.77
CA ILE A 132 2.12 -8.72 -13.17
C ILE A 132 3.23 -9.72 -12.81
N LEU A 133 4.49 -9.35 -13.02
CA LEU A 133 5.63 -10.18 -12.64
C LEU A 133 5.69 -10.42 -11.13
N SER A 134 5.40 -9.41 -10.31
CA SER A 134 5.44 -9.54 -8.85
C SER A 134 4.31 -10.41 -8.28
N LEU A 135 3.28 -10.75 -9.08
CA LEU A 135 2.26 -11.75 -8.70
C LEU A 135 2.73 -13.20 -8.87
N ILE A 136 3.85 -13.44 -9.58
CA ILE A 136 4.36 -14.79 -9.84
C ILE A 136 5.22 -15.24 -8.65
N PRO A 137 5.06 -16.46 -8.10
CA PRO A 137 5.70 -16.87 -6.83
C PRO A 137 7.20 -16.59 -6.68
N PRO A 138 8.07 -16.86 -7.69
CA PRO A 138 9.51 -16.59 -7.59
C PRO A 138 9.85 -15.11 -7.43
N PHE A 139 8.93 -14.22 -7.81
CA PHE A 139 9.08 -12.77 -7.80
C PHE A 139 8.18 -12.09 -6.77
N SER A 140 7.47 -12.85 -5.92
CA SER A 140 6.52 -12.34 -4.93
C SER A 140 7.11 -11.30 -3.97
N MET A 141 8.40 -11.42 -3.65
CA MET A 141 9.14 -10.43 -2.84
C MET A 141 9.22 -9.04 -3.49
N MET A 142 9.07 -8.95 -4.81
CA MET A 142 9.07 -7.67 -5.52
C MET A 142 7.84 -6.81 -5.18
N ASN A 143 6.76 -7.40 -4.65
CA ASN A 143 5.58 -6.65 -4.20
C ASN A 143 5.95 -5.60 -3.15
N TYR A 144 6.85 -5.92 -2.21
CA TYR A 144 7.30 -5.00 -1.16
C TYR A 144 8.13 -3.81 -1.69
N ALA A 145 8.72 -3.93 -2.88
CA ALA A 145 9.49 -2.86 -3.51
C ALA A 145 8.70 -2.11 -4.59
N PHE A 146 7.53 -2.63 -4.99
CA PHE A 146 6.78 -2.14 -6.15
C PHE A 146 6.35 -0.67 -5.98
N PHE A 147 5.75 -0.31 -4.84
CA PHE A 147 5.33 1.08 -4.60
C PHE A 147 6.50 2.04 -4.48
N MET A 148 7.67 1.59 -3.98
CA MET A 148 8.88 2.42 -3.99
C MET A 148 9.37 2.66 -5.42
N ALA A 149 9.44 1.62 -6.25
CA ALA A 149 9.81 1.75 -7.66
C ALA A 149 8.85 2.70 -8.41
N MET A 150 7.54 2.59 -8.14
CA MET A 150 6.53 3.49 -8.68
C MET A 150 6.71 4.93 -8.17
N THR A 151 7.07 5.14 -6.90
CA THR A 151 7.35 6.46 -6.33
C THR A 151 8.53 7.15 -7.03
N LEU A 152 9.64 6.44 -7.19
CA LEU A 152 10.84 6.96 -7.85
C LEU A 152 10.55 7.28 -9.31
N THR A 153 9.82 6.40 -9.99
CA THR A 153 9.37 6.60 -11.38
C THR A 153 8.46 7.82 -11.49
N TYR A 154 7.50 7.97 -10.59
CA TYR A 154 6.61 9.14 -10.56
C TYR A 154 7.38 10.44 -10.31
N ALA A 155 8.34 10.43 -9.39
CA ALA A 155 9.19 11.59 -9.11
C ALA A 155 10.03 11.99 -10.33
N TYR A 156 10.57 11.02 -11.06
CA TYR A 156 11.31 11.27 -12.29
C TYR A 156 10.42 11.88 -13.39
N VAL A 157 9.19 11.38 -13.56
CA VAL A 157 8.27 11.80 -14.62
C VAL A 157 7.59 13.14 -14.32
N TYR A 158 7.14 13.36 -13.08
CA TYR A 158 6.28 14.49 -12.70
C TYR A 158 6.82 15.37 -11.57
N GLY A 159 7.97 15.05 -10.98
CA GLY A 159 8.53 15.74 -9.82
C GLY A 159 7.85 15.37 -8.49
N THR A 160 8.28 16.02 -7.41
CA THR A 160 7.90 15.67 -6.03
C THR A 160 6.84 16.58 -5.40
N LYS A 161 6.37 17.61 -6.12
CA LYS A 161 5.47 18.64 -5.57
C LYS A 161 4.00 18.23 -5.53
N LYS A 162 3.62 17.13 -6.20
CA LYS A 162 2.22 16.70 -6.31
C LYS A 162 1.79 15.90 -5.07
N PRO A 163 0.54 16.07 -4.59
CA PRO A 163 -0.05 15.25 -3.53
C PRO A 163 0.12 13.74 -3.72
N THR A 164 0.11 13.26 -4.97
CA THR A 164 0.30 11.83 -5.26
C THR A 164 1.67 11.31 -4.84
N PHE A 165 2.74 12.11 -5.02
CA PHE A 165 4.10 11.69 -4.67
C PHE A 165 4.20 11.35 -3.18
N TYR A 166 3.59 12.19 -2.35
CA TYR A 166 3.53 12.03 -0.91
C TYR A 166 2.85 10.74 -0.46
N LEU A 167 1.71 10.41 -1.07
CA LEU A 167 1.00 9.16 -0.80
C LEU A 167 1.84 7.95 -1.22
N LEU A 168 2.36 7.97 -2.44
CA LEU A 168 3.20 6.90 -2.98
C LEU A 168 4.45 6.66 -2.13
N LEU A 169 5.11 7.74 -1.70
CA LEU A 169 6.29 7.66 -0.85
C LEU A 169 5.99 7.00 0.49
N LEU A 170 4.89 7.39 1.13
CA LEU A 170 4.47 6.78 2.40
C LEU A 170 4.22 5.28 2.23
N THR A 171 3.50 4.90 1.18
CA THR A 171 3.24 3.49 0.85
C THR A 171 4.51 2.71 0.56
N GLY A 172 5.40 3.26 -0.27
CA GLY A 172 6.68 2.63 -0.57
C GLY A 172 7.56 2.44 0.66
N ILE A 173 7.54 3.38 1.62
CA ILE A 173 8.25 3.22 2.90
C ILE A 173 7.61 2.09 3.71
N PHE A 174 6.28 2.07 3.84
CA PHE A 174 5.57 1.05 4.61
C PHE A 174 5.79 -0.35 4.03
N ASP A 175 5.64 -0.52 2.72
CA ASP A 175 5.85 -1.80 2.04
C ASP A 175 7.30 -2.31 2.19
N LEU A 176 8.30 -1.41 2.14
CA LEU A 176 9.69 -1.80 2.37
C LEU A 176 9.97 -2.22 3.82
N ILE A 177 9.37 -1.56 4.81
CA ILE A 177 9.49 -1.95 6.22
C ILE A 177 8.83 -3.32 6.42
N GLU A 178 7.68 -3.56 5.80
CA GLU A 178 7.00 -4.85 5.80
C GLU A 178 7.88 -5.93 5.15
N GLY A 179 8.38 -5.70 3.94
CA GLY A 179 9.29 -6.63 3.27
C GLY A 179 10.55 -6.92 4.11
N TYR A 180 11.12 -5.91 4.76
CA TYR A 180 12.23 -6.10 5.69
C TYR A 180 11.85 -7.02 6.86
N SER A 181 10.71 -6.81 7.51
CA SER A 181 10.29 -7.72 8.58
C SER A 181 10.14 -9.15 8.11
N VAL A 182 9.50 -9.39 6.96
CA VAL A 182 9.27 -10.74 6.45
C VAL A 182 10.60 -11.44 6.12
N LEU A 183 11.58 -10.71 5.59
CA LEU A 183 12.90 -11.26 5.26
C LEU A 183 13.76 -11.56 6.49
N PHE A 184 13.69 -10.73 7.53
CA PHE A 184 14.64 -10.77 8.66
C PHE A 184 14.05 -11.31 9.97
N THR A 185 12.74 -11.57 10.06
CA THR A 185 12.10 -12.27 11.19
C THR A 185 11.91 -13.77 10.98
N ALA A 186 12.32 -14.31 9.82
CA ALA A 186 12.26 -15.74 9.51
C ALA A 186 13.47 -16.56 10.04
N HIS A 187 14.17 -16.06 11.06
CA HIS A 187 15.33 -16.71 11.70
C HIS A 187 15.13 -16.86 13.21
#